data_AF-A0A7X6TYA0-F1
#
_entry.id   AF-A0A7X6TYA0-F1
#
_cell.length_a   1.000
_cell.length_b   1.000
_cell.length_c   1.000
_cell.angle_alpha   90.00
_cell.angle_beta   90.00
_cell.angle_gamma   90.00
#
_symmetry.space_group_name_H-M   'P 1'
#
loop_
_entity.id
_entity.type
_entity.pdbx_description
1 polymer ?
#
loop_
_entity_poly.entity_id
_entity_poly.type
_entity_poly.pdbx_seq_one_letter_code
_entity_poly.pdbx_strand_id
1 'polypeptide(L)'
;MKILLIRHGLAEPRDLNKLDHDRQLTDIGRQQLAEQAHYLVSFLENKTVQLISSPLVRAQQTAAIFTLNGLNQFIIKNFAATGNLNELQAEIKKRTAEVIVVVGHSPHLEEWAFHLTGERLKVKKGAAIAIEILDFQEISGRVLWNYPLKQYDQLMKFTEDQDLKLQFKQEIEEIVSSYISMIKEQRKNFLDNPEQPETIHKLRVKIRQFRSFVSFLQPLMSQGDQKKTQKMLRGMARNCAYLRELDVVIET
;
A
#
# COMPACT_ATOMS: atom_id res chain seq x y z
N MET A 1 -0.38 0.66 -8.95
CA MET A 1 -1.51 1.59 -9.18
C MET A 1 -2.73 1.04 -8.47
N LYS A 2 -3.57 1.91 -7.92
CA LYS A 2 -4.85 1.50 -7.31
C LYS A 2 -6.01 2.10 -8.11
N ILE A 3 -7.12 1.38 -8.17
CA ILE A 3 -8.40 1.91 -8.65
C ILE A 3 -9.45 1.80 -7.55
N LEU A 4 -10.16 2.89 -7.29
CA LEU A 4 -11.27 2.94 -6.36
C LEU A 4 -12.57 3.10 -7.15
N LEU A 5 -13.41 2.08 -7.08
CA LEU A 5 -14.73 2.03 -7.71
C LEU A 5 -15.79 2.42 -6.69
N ILE A 6 -16.30 3.64 -6.77
CA ILE A 6 -17.27 4.22 -5.82
C ILE A 6 -18.66 4.19 -6.43
N ARG A 7 -19.60 3.54 -5.75
CA ARG A 7 -21.03 3.68 -6.08
C ARG A 7 -21.54 4.99 -5.52
N HIS A 8 -22.23 5.76 -6.35
CA HIS A 8 -22.85 7.04 -5.94
C HIS A 8 -23.61 6.93 -4.60
N GLY A 9 -23.70 8.05 -3.88
CA GLY A 9 -24.40 8.16 -2.61
C GLY A 9 -25.92 7.88 -2.69
N LEU A 10 -26.60 7.91 -1.55
CA LEU A 10 -28.04 7.68 -1.49
C LEU A 10 -28.81 8.75 -2.28
N ALA A 11 -29.42 8.35 -3.38
CA ALA A 11 -30.18 9.21 -4.28
C ALA A 11 -31.70 9.08 -4.11
N GLU A 12 -32.43 10.11 -4.53
CA GLU A 12 -33.90 10.17 -4.56
C GLU A 12 -34.48 8.87 -5.14
N PRO A 13 -35.65 8.40 -4.65
CA PRO A 13 -36.34 7.27 -5.26
C PRO A 13 -36.63 7.54 -6.74
N ARG A 14 -36.88 6.49 -7.51
CA ARG A 14 -37.38 6.68 -8.87
C ARG A 14 -38.77 7.28 -8.78
N ASP A 15 -38.97 8.36 -9.51
CA ASP A 15 -40.26 9.01 -9.70
C ASP A 15 -40.63 8.83 -11.17
N LEU A 16 -41.89 8.47 -11.45
CA LEU A 16 -42.39 8.33 -12.82
C LEU A 16 -42.38 9.66 -13.58
N ASN A 17 -42.37 10.79 -12.84
CA ASN A 17 -42.39 12.14 -13.40
C ASN A 17 -41.00 12.79 -13.51
N LYS A 18 -39.92 12.13 -13.06
CA LYS A 18 -38.53 12.61 -13.20
C LYS A 18 -37.72 11.63 -14.04
N LEU A 19 -36.87 12.15 -14.93
CA LEU A 19 -35.94 11.33 -15.68
C LEU A 19 -34.87 10.77 -14.72
N ASP A 20 -34.50 9.49 -14.86
CA ASP A 20 -33.56 8.82 -13.93
C ASP A 20 -32.20 9.53 -13.85
N HIS A 21 -31.82 10.23 -14.93
CA HIS A 21 -30.56 10.98 -15.01
C HIS A 21 -30.53 12.22 -14.09
N ASP A 22 -31.70 12.84 -13.83
CA ASP A 22 -31.84 14.04 -13.00
C ASP A 22 -31.93 13.74 -11.50
N ARG A 23 -32.07 12.46 -11.13
CA ARG A 23 -32.15 12.04 -9.74
C ARG A 23 -30.91 12.50 -8.99
N GLN A 24 -31.17 13.28 -7.94
CA GLN A 24 -30.13 13.84 -7.11
C GLN A 24 -29.82 12.94 -5.93
N LEU A 25 -28.70 13.20 -5.26
CA LEU A 25 -28.51 12.74 -3.89
C LEU A 25 -29.63 13.29 -3.00
N THR A 26 -30.10 12.46 -2.07
CA THR A 26 -30.95 12.93 -0.96
C THR A 26 -30.12 13.78 0.00
N ASP A 27 -30.75 14.62 0.81
CA ASP A 27 -30.03 15.43 1.81
C ASP A 27 -29.31 14.55 2.83
N ILE A 28 -29.97 13.48 3.29
CA ILE A 28 -29.35 12.45 4.14
C ILE A 28 -28.14 11.83 3.44
N GLY A 29 -28.26 11.51 2.15
CA GLY A 29 -27.17 10.94 1.36
C GLY A 29 -25.99 11.89 1.19
N ARG A 30 -26.25 13.18 0.99
CA ARG A 30 -25.22 14.23 0.94
C ARG A 30 -24.50 14.36 2.27
N GLN A 31 -25.25 14.47 3.36
CA GLN A 31 -24.69 14.62 4.70
C GLN A 31 -23.82 13.41 5.08
N GLN A 32 -24.34 12.19 4.93
CA GLN A 32 -23.59 10.96 5.23
C GLN A 32 -22.30 10.83 4.42
N LEU A 33 -22.32 11.27 3.16
CA LEU A 33 -21.13 11.21 2.31
C LEU A 33 -20.13 12.31 2.69
N ALA A 34 -20.60 13.51 3.00
CA ALA A 34 -19.75 14.63 3.44
C ALA A 34 -19.05 14.34 4.77
N GLU A 35 -19.75 13.75 5.74
CA GLU A 35 -19.20 13.36 7.05
C GLU A 35 -18.09 12.29 6.97
N GLN A 36 -17.94 11.64 5.83
CA GLN A 36 -17.02 10.51 5.66
C GLN A 36 -16.01 10.74 4.52
N ALA A 37 -16.23 11.77 3.71
CA ALA A 37 -15.40 12.09 2.57
C ALA A 37 -13.97 12.40 3.00
N HIS A 38 -13.79 13.09 4.13
CA HIS A 38 -12.46 13.44 4.64
C HIS A 38 -11.60 12.20 4.93
N TYR A 39 -12.18 11.09 5.43
CA TYR A 39 -11.40 9.85 5.65
C TYR A 39 -10.85 9.27 4.36
N LEU A 40 -11.66 9.27 3.29
CA LEU A 40 -11.18 8.82 1.99
C LEU A 40 -10.12 9.77 1.42
N VAL A 41 -10.30 11.09 1.59
CA VAL A 41 -9.29 12.05 1.14
C VAL A 41 -7.98 11.86 1.89
N SER A 42 -8.01 11.70 3.22
CA SER A 42 -6.84 11.39 4.03
C SER A 42 -6.17 10.07 3.62
N PHE A 43 -6.93 9.03 3.29
CA PHE A 43 -6.37 7.77 2.75
C PHE A 43 -5.59 7.97 1.43
N LEU A 44 -5.99 8.97 0.66
CA LEU A 44 -5.41 9.34 -0.63
C LEU A 44 -4.38 10.47 -0.51
N GLU A 45 -4.14 10.97 0.70
CA GLU A 45 -3.17 12.03 0.96
C GLU A 45 -1.77 11.58 0.48
N ASN A 46 -1.03 12.51 -0.11
CA ASN A 46 0.28 12.30 -0.75
C ASN A 46 0.30 11.42 -2.01
N LYS A 47 -0.86 11.02 -2.56
CA LYS A 47 -0.93 10.29 -3.83
C LYS A 47 -1.42 11.21 -4.95
N THR A 48 -0.91 11.01 -6.15
CA THR A 48 -1.52 11.58 -7.35
C THR A 48 -2.86 10.89 -7.62
N VAL A 49 -3.95 11.66 -7.65
CA VAL A 49 -5.32 11.15 -7.81
C VAL A 49 -5.97 11.73 -9.06
N GLN A 50 -6.51 10.84 -9.90
CA GLN A 50 -7.42 11.19 -10.98
C GLN A 50 -8.85 10.82 -10.55
N LEU A 51 -9.71 11.82 -10.39
CA LEU A 51 -11.13 11.63 -10.07
C LEU A 51 -11.97 11.65 -11.35
N ILE A 52 -12.75 10.60 -11.56
CA ILE A 52 -13.63 10.42 -12.71
C ILE A 52 -15.06 10.24 -12.22
N SER A 53 -16.00 10.96 -12.82
CA SER A 53 -17.42 10.82 -12.54
C SER A 53 -18.19 10.34 -13.77
N SER A 54 -19.20 9.50 -13.52
CA SER A 54 -20.31 9.33 -14.44
C SER A 54 -21.04 10.66 -14.69
N PRO A 55 -21.59 10.89 -15.89
CA PRO A 55 -22.37 12.09 -16.21
C PRO A 55 -23.70 12.22 -15.45
N LEU A 56 -24.19 11.18 -14.75
CA LEU A 56 -25.47 11.26 -14.04
C LEU A 56 -25.35 12.15 -12.79
N VAL A 57 -26.38 12.96 -12.49
CA VAL A 57 -26.33 14.02 -11.47
C VAL A 57 -25.88 13.50 -10.10
N ARG A 58 -26.47 12.40 -9.62
CA ARG A 58 -26.07 11.76 -8.35
C ARG A 58 -24.58 11.37 -8.26
N ALA A 59 -23.97 10.99 -9.38
CA ALA A 59 -22.54 10.63 -9.42
C ALA A 59 -21.68 11.88 -9.40
N GLN A 60 -22.04 12.91 -10.19
CA GLN A 60 -21.35 14.20 -10.16
C GLN A 60 -21.42 14.86 -8.79
N GLN A 61 -22.58 14.84 -8.13
CA GLN A 61 -22.73 15.35 -6.76
C GLN A 61 -21.87 14.55 -5.76
N THR A 62 -21.75 13.24 -5.93
CA THR A 62 -20.86 12.41 -5.11
C THR A 62 -19.39 12.80 -5.32
N ALA A 63 -18.96 12.96 -6.58
CA ALA A 63 -17.59 13.40 -6.92
C ALA A 63 -17.29 14.81 -6.40
N ALA A 64 -18.24 15.73 -6.53
CA ALA A 64 -18.12 17.10 -6.04
C ALA A 64 -17.89 17.16 -4.52
N ILE A 65 -18.54 16.29 -3.75
CA ILE A 65 -18.29 16.21 -2.30
C ILE A 65 -16.83 15.82 -2.02
N PHE A 66 -16.25 14.87 -2.76
CA PHE A 66 -14.83 14.53 -2.59
C PHE A 66 -13.89 15.67 -3.02
N THR A 67 -14.22 16.40 -4.09
CA THR A 67 -13.47 17.60 -4.50
C THR A 67 -13.51 18.69 -3.42
N LEU A 68 -14.69 18.94 -2.83
CA LEU A 68 -14.83 19.90 -1.71
C LEU A 68 -14.04 19.51 -0.45
N ASN A 69 -13.73 18.22 -0.31
CA ASN A 69 -12.93 17.70 0.81
C ASN A 69 -11.44 17.57 0.51
N GLY A 70 -10.97 18.00 -0.67
CA GLY A 70 -9.54 18.10 -0.99
C GLY A 70 -9.04 17.23 -2.13
N LEU A 71 -9.91 16.45 -2.82
CA LEU A 71 -9.50 15.83 -4.09
C LEU A 71 -9.44 16.84 -5.24
N ASN A 72 -8.66 16.51 -6.27
CA ASN A 72 -8.62 17.27 -7.51
C ASN A 72 -10.00 17.37 -8.19
N GLN A 73 -10.12 18.31 -9.12
CA GLN A 73 -11.30 18.44 -9.99
C GLN A 73 -11.55 17.14 -10.74
N PHE A 74 -12.83 16.74 -10.83
CA PHE A 74 -13.22 15.50 -11.50
C PHE A 74 -13.41 15.69 -13.00
N ILE A 75 -13.18 14.61 -13.75
CA ILE A 75 -13.42 14.56 -15.19
C ILE A 75 -14.67 13.72 -15.43
N ILE A 76 -15.58 14.21 -16.28
CA ILE A 76 -16.76 13.45 -16.67
C ILE A 76 -16.39 12.49 -17.79
N LYS A 77 -16.70 11.19 -17.60
CA LYS A 77 -16.47 10.15 -18.62
C LYS A 77 -17.70 9.26 -18.77
N ASN A 78 -18.16 9.08 -20.00
CA ASN A 78 -19.38 8.33 -20.28
C ASN A 78 -19.28 6.83 -19.94
N PHE A 79 -18.09 6.22 -19.99
CA PHE A 79 -17.92 4.82 -19.60
C PHE A 79 -18.37 4.53 -18.16
N ALA A 80 -18.31 5.52 -17.26
CA ALA A 80 -18.80 5.39 -15.89
C ALA A 80 -20.34 5.36 -15.78
N ALA A 81 -21.06 5.78 -16.82
CA ALA A 81 -22.50 5.54 -16.96
C ALA A 81 -22.82 4.25 -17.71
N THR A 82 -22.09 3.93 -18.78
CA THR A 82 -22.43 2.82 -19.69
C THR A 82 -21.84 1.47 -19.29
N GLY A 83 -20.85 1.47 -18.39
CA GLY A 83 -20.14 0.25 -18.01
C GLY A 83 -19.11 -0.22 -19.04
N ASN A 84 -18.68 0.63 -19.98
CA ASN A 84 -17.72 0.23 -21.01
C ASN A 84 -16.35 -0.16 -20.39
N LEU A 85 -16.11 -1.47 -20.29
CA LEU A 85 -14.90 -2.04 -19.71
C LEU A 85 -13.64 -1.67 -20.52
N ASN A 86 -13.72 -1.65 -21.85
CA ASN A 86 -12.57 -1.35 -22.70
C ASN A 86 -12.08 0.09 -22.49
N GLU A 87 -13.00 1.03 -22.32
CA GLU A 87 -12.66 2.42 -22.00
C GLU A 87 -12.06 2.55 -20.59
N LEU A 88 -12.58 1.81 -19.60
CA LEU A 88 -11.98 1.75 -18.27
C LEU A 88 -10.55 1.21 -18.32
N GLN A 89 -10.33 0.08 -19.01
CA GLN A 89 -9.01 -0.53 -19.18
C GLN A 89 -8.06 0.40 -19.92
N ALA A 90 -8.53 1.11 -20.96
CA ALA A 90 -7.74 2.11 -21.66
C ALA A 90 -7.34 3.27 -20.73
N GLU A 91 -8.23 3.71 -19.82
CA GLU A 91 -7.90 4.74 -18.83
C GLU A 91 -6.83 4.25 -17.84
N ILE A 92 -6.96 3.01 -17.32
CA ILE A 92 -5.96 2.38 -16.44
C ILE A 92 -4.59 2.29 -17.13
N LYS A 93 -4.56 1.94 -18.43
CA LYS A 93 -3.32 1.81 -19.21
C LYS A 93 -2.56 3.13 -19.36
N LYS A 94 -3.21 4.29 -19.28
CA LYS A 94 -2.54 5.61 -19.40
C LYS A 94 -1.63 5.91 -18.22
N ARG A 95 -1.92 5.33 -17.06
CA ARG A 95 -1.16 5.52 -15.81
C ARG A 95 -0.90 6.98 -15.42
N THR A 96 -1.91 7.82 -15.61
CA THR A 96 -1.88 9.28 -15.35
C THR A 96 -1.78 9.64 -13.87
N ALA A 97 -2.09 8.71 -12.97
CA ALA A 97 -2.12 8.92 -11.53
C ALA A 97 -1.80 7.61 -10.78
N GLU A 98 -1.31 7.70 -9.55
CA GLU A 98 -1.12 6.54 -8.68
C GLU A 98 -2.45 5.87 -8.30
N VAL A 99 -3.50 6.68 -8.19
CA VAL A 99 -4.87 6.26 -7.88
C VAL A 99 -5.87 6.85 -8.85
N ILE A 100 -6.68 5.98 -9.48
CA ILE A 100 -7.86 6.39 -10.25
C ILE A 100 -9.09 6.16 -9.37
N VAL A 101 -9.88 7.21 -9.13
CA VAL A 101 -11.15 7.12 -8.41
C VAL A 101 -12.28 7.27 -9.43
N VAL A 102 -13.16 6.27 -9.53
CA VAL A 102 -14.29 6.27 -10.47
C VAL A 102 -15.60 6.24 -9.70
N VAL A 103 -16.39 7.29 -9.83
CA VAL A 103 -17.74 7.38 -9.27
C VAL A 103 -18.78 6.95 -10.31
N GLY A 104 -19.45 5.84 -10.07
CA GLY A 104 -20.35 5.20 -11.03
C GLY A 104 -21.56 4.50 -10.40
N HIS A 105 -22.05 3.47 -11.09
CA HIS A 105 -23.33 2.81 -10.80
C HIS A 105 -23.21 1.29 -10.83
N SER A 106 -24.10 0.63 -10.09
CA SER A 106 -24.32 -0.81 -10.20
C SER A 106 -25.25 -1.09 -11.40
N PRO A 107 -25.06 -2.18 -12.17
CA PRO A 107 -24.15 -3.31 -11.92
C PRO A 107 -22.70 -3.13 -12.43
N HIS A 108 -22.41 -2.03 -13.12
CA HIS A 108 -21.13 -1.86 -13.82
C HIS A 108 -19.90 -1.94 -12.91
N LEU A 109 -19.98 -1.39 -11.69
CA LEU A 109 -18.87 -1.48 -10.73
C LEU A 109 -18.59 -2.94 -10.32
N GLU A 110 -19.64 -3.74 -10.11
CA GLU A 110 -19.51 -5.16 -9.80
C GLU A 110 -18.94 -5.95 -10.99
N GLU A 111 -19.40 -5.65 -12.20
CA GLU A 111 -18.92 -6.27 -13.45
C GLU A 111 -17.44 -5.96 -13.66
N TRP A 112 -17.05 -4.68 -13.53
CA TRP A 112 -15.64 -4.29 -13.64
C TRP A 112 -14.79 -4.94 -12.57
N ALA A 113 -15.23 -4.96 -11.32
CA ALA A 113 -14.48 -5.64 -10.25
C ALA A 113 -14.27 -7.13 -10.58
N PHE A 114 -15.31 -7.82 -11.08
CA PHE A 114 -15.21 -9.20 -11.51
C PHE A 114 -14.23 -9.38 -12.68
N HIS A 115 -14.27 -8.51 -13.69
CA HIS A 115 -13.33 -8.58 -14.81
C HIS A 115 -11.88 -8.31 -14.40
N LEU A 116 -11.66 -7.38 -13.47
CA LEU A 116 -10.32 -7.03 -13.00
C LEU A 116 -9.73 -8.05 -12.02
N THR A 117 -10.55 -8.76 -11.26
CA THR A 117 -10.07 -9.55 -10.10
C THR A 117 -10.55 -11.00 -10.08
N GLY A 118 -11.56 -11.35 -10.87
CA GLY A 118 -12.26 -12.64 -10.80
C GLY A 118 -13.25 -12.76 -9.63
N GLU A 119 -13.33 -11.76 -8.75
CA GLU A 119 -14.19 -11.82 -7.56
C GLU A 119 -15.60 -11.25 -7.81
N ARG A 120 -16.63 -11.96 -7.34
CA ARG A 120 -18.02 -11.49 -7.38
C ARG A 120 -18.33 -10.70 -6.13
N LEU A 121 -18.36 -9.37 -6.27
CA LEU A 121 -18.64 -8.45 -5.18
C LEU A 121 -20.06 -7.87 -5.28
N LYS A 122 -20.58 -7.40 -4.15
CA LYS A 122 -21.80 -6.59 -4.08
C LYS A 122 -21.45 -5.22 -3.55
N VAL A 123 -21.83 -4.16 -4.26
CA VAL A 123 -21.52 -2.78 -3.87
C VAL A 123 -22.81 -2.06 -3.48
N LYS A 124 -22.97 -1.73 -2.20
CA LYS A 124 -24.12 -0.94 -1.74
C LYS A 124 -23.98 0.52 -2.20
N LYS A 125 -25.08 1.29 -2.25
CA LYS A 125 -25.01 2.74 -2.51
C LYS A 125 -24.11 3.40 -1.46
N GLY A 126 -23.25 4.32 -1.87
CA GLY A 126 -22.26 4.91 -0.98
C GLY A 126 -21.31 3.86 -0.39
N ALA A 127 -20.84 2.93 -1.21
CA ALA A 127 -19.77 1.99 -0.89
C ALA A 127 -18.71 2.06 -2.00
N ALA A 128 -17.50 1.61 -1.69
CA ALA A 128 -16.41 1.56 -2.64
C ALA A 128 -15.63 0.26 -2.57
N ILE A 129 -15.05 -0.11 -3.70
CA ILE A 129 -14.09 -1.19 -3.84
C ILE A 129 -12.73 -0.56 -4.16
N ALA A 130 -11.69 -0.92 -3.42
CA ALA A 130 -10.32 -0.66 -3.85
C ALA A 130 -9.70 -1.92 -4.45
N ILE A 131 -9.09 -1.76 -5.61
CA ILE A 131 -8.41 -2.80 -6.35
C ILE A 131 -6.98 -2.34 -6.60
N GLU A 132 -6.02 -3.22 -6.34
CA GLU A 132 -4.64 -3.03 -6.76
C GLU A 132 -4.42 -3.70 -8.11
N ILE A 133 -4.01 -2.93 -9.11
CA ILE A 133 -3.66 -3.46 -10.44
C ILE A 133 -2.24 -4.03 -10.38
N LEU A 134 -2.13 -5.32 -10.71
CA LEU A 134 -0.90 -6.12 -10.64
C LEU A 134 -0.31 -6.36 -12.03
N ASP A 135 -1.15 -6.58 -13.03
CA ASP A 135 -0.77 -6.76 -14.44
C ASP A 135 -1.45 -5.71 -15.31
N PHE A 136 -0.66 -4.97 -16.09
CA PHE A 136 -1.17 -3.92 -16.98
C PHE A 136 -1.28 -4.33 -18.45
N GLN A 137 -0.77 -5.50 -18.84
CA GLN A 137 -1.02 -6.06 -20.16
C GLN A 137 -2.46 -6.58 -20.20
N GLU A 138 -2.78 -7.45 -19.24
CA GLU A 138 -4.10 -8.06 -19.07
C GLU A 138 -5.09 -7.19 -18.27
N ILE A 139 -4.59 -6.17 -17.57
CA ILE A 139 -5.40 -5.31 -16.67
C ILE A 139 -6.11 -6.15 -15.62
N SER A 140 -5.31 -6.89 -14.85
CA SER A 140 -5.78 -7.74 -13.76
C SER A 140 -5.16 -7.32 -12.43
N GLY A 141 -5.84 -7.65 -11.35
CA GLY A 141 -5.51 -7.17 -10.02
C GLY A 141 -6.17 -7.97 -8.91
N ARG A 142 -6.07 -7.45 -7.69
CA ARG A 142 -6.68 -8.04 -6.50
C ARG A 142 -7.52 -7.02 -5.74
N VAL A 143 -8.59 -7.49 -5.12
CA VAL A 143 -9.39 -6.66 -4.21
C VAL A 143 -8.57 -6.39 -2.96
N LEU A 144 -8.40 -5.12 -2.61
CA LEU A 144 -7.82 -4.71 -1.33
C LEU A 144 -8.90 -4.69 -0.25
N TRP A 145 -10.06 -4.11 -0.59
CA TRP A 145 -11.20 -4.00 0.32
C TRP A 145 -12.48 -3.60 -0.44
N ASN A 146 -13.64 -3.89 0.15
CA ASN A 146 -14.97 -3.46 -0.31
C ASN A 146 -15.80 -3.03 0.90
N TYR A 147 -15.98 -1.73 1.11
CA TYR A 147 -16.66 -1.20 2.29
C TYR A 147 -17.67 -0.09 1.97
N PRO A 148 -18.74 0.03 2.77
CA PRO A 148 -19.55 1.24 2.81
C PRO A 148 -18.69 2.45 3.21
N LEU A 149 -18.89 3.59 2.55
CA LEU A 149 -18.17 4.84 2.84
C LEU A 149 -18.39 5.29 4.31
N LYS A 150 -19.56 4.95 4.88
CA LYS A 150 -19.92 5.19 6.29
C LYS A 150 -19.11 4.39 7.34
N GLN A 151 -18.13 3.59 6.91
CA GLN A 151 -17.27 2.78 7.76
C GLN A 151 -15.78 3.02 7.46
N TYR A 152 -15.43 4.15 6.82
CA TYR A 152 -14.05 4.40 6.41
C TYR A 152 -13.10 4.71 7.56
N ASP A 153 -13.61 5.22 8.68
CA ASP A 153 -12.85 5.37 9.92
C ASP A 153 -12.23 4.03 10.38
N GLN A 154 -12.97 2.93 10.21
CA GLN A 154 -12.50 1.58 10.53
C GLN A 154 -11.48 1.07 9.52
N LEU A 155 -11.65 1.43 8.23
CA LEU A 155 -10.69 1.10 7.19
C LEU A 155 -9.34 1.78 7.44
N MET A 156 -9.34 3.07 7.79
CA MET A 156 -8.11 3.85 8.03
C MET A 156 -7.23 3.18 9.08
N LYS A 157 -7.82 2.76 10.20
CA LYS A 157 -7.09 2.02 11.26
C LYS A 157 -6.47 0.73 10.74
N PHE A 158 -7.20 -0.01 9.90
CA PHE A 158 -6.71 -1.27 9.32
C PHE A 158 -5.59 -1.05 8.29
N THR A 159 -5.70 -0.02 7.44
CA THR A 159 -4.70 0.28 6.42
C THR A 159 -3.44 0.91 6.99
N GLU A 160 -3.56 1.81 7.98
CA GLU A 160 -2.42 2.39 8.70
C GLU A 160 -1.58 1.28 9.34
N ASP A 161 -2.21 0.32 10.01
CA ASP A 161 -1.53 -0.83 10.61
C ASP A 161 -0.78 -1.70 9.58
N GLN A 162 -1.31 -1.82 8.36
CA GLN A 162 -0.65 -2.58 7.29
C GLN A 162 0.51 -1.80 6.65
N ASP A 163 0.31 -0.51 6.36
CA ASP A 163 1.33 0.35 5.77
C ASP A 163 2.52 0.54 6.76
N LEU A 164 2.25 0.71 8.05
CA LEU A 164 3.26 0.75 9.12
C LEU A 164 4.08 -0.55 9.18
N LYS A 165 3.43 -1.72 9.09
CA LYS A 165 4.12 -3.01 9.07
C LYS A 165 5.01 -3.16 7.83
N LEU A 166 4.55 -2.67 6.67
CA LEU A 166 5.30 -2.73 5.43
C LEU A 166 6.50 -1.79 5.46
N GLN A 167 6.32 -0.54 5.89
CA GLN A 167 7.41 0.43 6.07
C GLN A 167 8.45 -0.09 7.07
N PHE A 168 8.00 -0.56 8.24
CA PHE A 168 8.90 -1.13 9.22
C PHE A 168 9.70 -2.30 8.65
N LYS A 169 9.07 -3.20 7.86
CA LYS A 169 9.78 -4.29 7.19
C LYS A 169 10.87 -3.76 6.24
N GLN A 170 10.57 -2.75 5.43
CA GLN A 170 11.54 -2.14 4.50
C GLN A 170 12.72 -1.51 5.23
N GLU A 171 12.47 -0.74 6.30
CA GLU A 171 13.51 -0.15 7.14
C GLU A 171 14.45 -1.22 7.72
N ILE A 172 13.89 -2.34 8.19
CA ILE A 172 14.70 -3.46 8.68
C ILE A 172 15.56 -4.05 7.56
N GLU A 173 15.01 -4.26 6.37
CA GLU A 173 15.76 -4.80 5.21
C GLU A 173 16.93 -3.89 4.81
N GLU A 174 16.73 -2.57 4.86
CA GLU A 174 17.78 -1.57 4.59
C GLU A 174 18.89 -1.62 5.65
N ILE A 175 18.54 -1.64 6.94
CA ILE A 175 19.52 -1.69 8.03
C ILE A 175 20.32 -3.01 7.97
N VAL A 176 19.67 -4.15 7.70
CA VAL A 176 20.35 -5.44 7.52
C VAL A 176 21.34 -5.36 6.35
N SER A 177 20.91 -4.81 5.21
CA SER A 177 21.75 -4.68 4.01
C SER A 177 22.96 -3.78 4.26
N SER A 178 22.77 -2.68 5.01
CA SER A 178 23.84 -1.77 5.43
C SER A 178 24.88 -2.49 6.31
N TYR A 179 24.45 -3.22 7.34
CA TYR A 179 25.37 -3.98 8.19
C TYR A 179 26.14 -5.06 7.43
N ILE A 180 25.49 -5.77 6.50
CA ILE A 180 26.16 -6.77 5.66
C ILE A 180 27.25 -6.11 4.82
N SER A 181 26.98 -4.96 4.22
CA SER A 181 27.96 -4.19 3.42
C SER A 181 29.15 -3.74 4.27
N MET A 182 28.89 -3.18 5.46
CA MET A 182 29.95 -2.77 6.39
C MET A 182 30.81 -3.95 6.85
N ILE A 183 30.21 -5.12 7.12
CA ILE A 183 30.95 -6.33 7.50
C ILE A 183 31.82 -6.82 6.32
N LYS A 184 31.29 -6.81 5.09
CA LYS A 184 32.05 -7.18 3.89
C LYS A 184 33.25 -6.25 3.68
N GLU A 185 33.05 -4.95 3.86
CA GLU A 185 34.10 -3.94 3.75
C GLU A 185 35.20 -4.16 4.79
N GLN A 186 34.84 -4.30 6.08
CA GLN A 186 35.85 -4.55 7.11
C GLN A 186 36.54 -5.90 6.95
N ARG A 187 35.85 -6.91 6.40
CA ARG A 187 36.48 -8.19 6.05
C ARG A 187 37.51 -8.01 4.95
N LYS A 188 37.20 -7.22 3.93
CA LYS A 188 38.16 -6.89 2.87
C LYS A 188 39.38 -6.17 3.45
N ASN A 189 39.17 -5.14 4.27
CA ASN A 189 40.26 -4.40 4.91
C ASN A 189 41.20 -5.29 5.73
N PHE A 190 40.63 -6.27 6.45
CA PHE A 190 41.41 -7.29 7.17
C PHE A 190 42.17 -8.22 6.24
N LEU A 191 41.56 -8.71 5.15
CA LEU A 191 42.23 -9.59 4.20
C LEU A 191 43.34 -8.88 3.43
N ASP A 192 43.19 -7.59 3.16
CA ASP A 192 44.17 -6.78 2.44
C ASP A 192 45.36 -6.37 3.34
N ASN A 193 45.17 -6.27 4.68
CA ASN A 193 46.20 -5.89 5.66
C ASN A 193 46.06 -6.72 6.96
N PRO A 194 46.32 -8.04 6.91
CA PRO A 194 46.10 -8.94 8.05
C PRO A 194 47.05 -8.70 9.21
N GLU A 195 48.23 -8.13 8.97
CA GLU A 195 49.25 -7.81 9.98
C GLU A 195 48.91 -6.62 10.87
N GLN A 196 47.85 -5.86 10.55
CA GLN A 196 47.43 -4.70 11.34
C GLN A 196 46.32 -5.09 12.33
N PRO A 197 46.56 -5.12 13.66
CA PRO A 197 45.57 -5.56 14.65
C PRO A 197 44.25 -4.76 14.65
N GLU A 198 44.30 -3.53 14.14
CA GLU A 198 43.16 -2.63 14.04
C GLU A 198 42.13 -3.10 12.99
N THR A 199 42.55 -3.80 11.93
CA THR A 199 41.63 -4.25 10.86
C THR A 199 40.71 -5.37 11.35
N ILE A 200 41.25 -6.35 12.09
CA ILE A 200 40.47 -7.40 12.76
C ILE A 200 39.62 -6.84 13.91
N HIS A 201 40.08 -5.78 14.59
CA HIS A 201 39.28 -5.08 15.61
C HIS A 201 38.02 -4.48 14.99
N LYS A 202 38.16 -3.68 13.92
CA LYS A 202 37.03 -3.04 13.22
C LYS A 202 36.02 -4.06 12.70
N LEU A 203 36.48 -5.17 12.12
CA LEU A 203 35.60 -6.27 11.67
C LEU A 203 34.78 -6.85 12.83
N ARG A 204 35.42 -7.13 13.97
CA ARG A 204 34.74 -7.68 15.16
C ARG A 204 33.72 -6.71 15.75
N VAL A 205 34.02 -5.42 15.77
CA VAL A 205 33.06 -4.39 16.21
C VAL A 205 31.83 -4.41 15.32
N LYS A 206 31.97 -4.45 13.98
CA LYS A 206 30.82 -4.49 13.06
C LYS A 206 29.99 -5.76 13.19
N ILE A 207 30.62 -6.93 13.34
CA ILE A 207 29.90 -8.19 13.59
C ILE A 207 29.12 -8.10 14.92
N ARG A 208 29.71 -7.52 15.97
CA ARG A 208 29.03 -7.34 17.27
C ARG A 208 27.83 -6.41 17.16
N GLN A 209 27.97 -5.27 16.47
CA GLN A 209 26.87 -4.32 16.24
C GLN A 209 25.72 -4.99 15.49
N PHE A 210 26.00 -5.72 14.40
CA PHE A 210 24.98 -6.45 13.67
C PHE A 210 24.28 -7.51 14.54
N ARG A 211 25.02 -8.22 15.39
CA ARG A 211 24.43 -9.17 16.34
C ARG A 211 23.48 -8.51 17.34
N SER A 212 23.84 -7.36 17.87
CA SER A 212 22.97 -6.61 18.79
C SER A 212 21.69 -6.18 18.10
N PHE A 213 21.79 -5.66 16.88
CA PHE A 213 20.63 -5.30 16.05
C PHE A 213 19.71 -6.51 15.80
N VAL A 214 20.27 -7.64 15.39
CA VAL A 214 19.46 -8.85 15.17
C VAL A 214 18.86 -9.39 16.48
N SER A 215 19.55 -9.22 17.61
CA SER A 215 19.02 -9.59 18.92
C SER A 215 17.80 -8.74 19.31
N PHE A 216 17.84 -7.44 18.98
CA PHE A 216 16.71 -6.52 19.15
C PHE A 216 15.50 -6.94 18.32
N LEU A 217 15.71 -7.50 17.12
CA LEU A 217 14.63 -7.97 16.25
C LEU A 217 14.06 -9.33 16.62
N GLN A 218 14.67 -10.08 17.54
CA GLN A 218 14.21 -11.44 17.87
C GLN A 218 12.73 -11.53 18.23
N PRO A 219 12.15 -10.64 19.07
CA PRO A 219 10.72 -10.72 19.42
C PRO A 219 9.77 -10.67 18.21
N LEU A 220 10.25 -10.18 17.07
CA LEU A 220 9.50 -10.04 15.83
C LEU A 220 9.66 -11.24 14.88
N MET A 221 10.48 -12.22 15.25
CA MET A 221 10.79 -13.41 14.45
C MET A 221 10.09 -14.66 14.98
N SER A 222 9.85 -15.64 14.10
CA SER A 222 9.39 -16.98 14.52
C SER A 222 10.43 -17.66 15.42
N GLN A 223 10.01 -18.53 16.34
CA GLN A 223 10.95 -19.22 17.24
C GLN A 223 12.01 -20.08 16.49
N GLY A 224 11.65 -20.63 15.32
CA GLY A 224 12.58 -21.36 14.46
C GLY A 224 13.67 -20.46 13.89
N ASP A 225 13.27 -19.30 13.37
CA ASP A 225 14.19 -18.33 12.77
C ASP A 225 15.09 -17.67 13.81
N GLN A 226 14.58 -17.42 15.02
CA GLN A 226 15.38 -16.93 16.14
C GLN A 226 16.55 -17.89 16.46
N LYS A 227 16.28 -19.20 16.61
CA LYS A 227 17.31 -20.20 16.93
C LYS A 227 18.35 -20.32 15.81
N LYS A 228 17.89 -20.37 14.55
CA LYS A 228 18.78 -20.46 13.38
C LYS A 228 19.69 -19.24 13.27
N THR A 229 19.12 -18.05 13.40
CA THR A 229 19.84 -16.78 13.30
C THR A 229 20.85 -16.61 14.44
N GLN A 230 20.48 -16.94 15.68
CA GLN A 230 21.42 -16.92 16.80
C GLN A 230 22.58 -17.91 16.61
N LYS A 231 22.32 -19.11 16.07
CA LYS A 231 23.37 -20.11 15.82
C LYS A 231 24.39 -19.60 14.80
N MET A 232 23.91 -19.02 13.70
CA MET A 232 24.76 -18.41 12.67
C MET A 232 25.62 -17.28 13.23
N LEU A 233 25.00 -16.34 13.94
CA LEU A 233 25.67 -15.19 14.54
C LEU A 233 26.71 -15.57 15.61
N ARG A 234 26.42 -16.60 16.41
CA ARG A 234 27.39 -17.17 17.36
C ARG A 234 28.59 -17.80 16.64
N GLY A 235 28.35 -18.47 15.51
CA GLY A 235 29.42 -19.02 14.67
C GLY A 235 30.35 -17.94 14.13
N MET A 236 29.81 -16.87 13.55
CA MET A 236 30.61 -15.76 13.01
C MET A 236 31.49 -15.11 14.09
N ALA A 237 30.95 -14.88 15.28
CA ALA A 237 31.72 -14.28 16.37
C ALA A 237 32.81 -15.21 16.92
N ARG A 238 32.58 -16.53 16.98
CA ARG A 238 33.60 -17.50 17.39
C ARG A 238 34.76 -17.54 16.40
N ASN A 239 34.46 -17.55 15.09
CA ASN A 239 35.49 -17.54 14.06
C ASN A 239 36.37 -16.29 14.14
N CYS A 240 35.79 -15.12 14.45
CA CYS A 240 36.57 -13.90 14.64
C CYS A 240 37.29 -13.83 15.99
N ALA A 241 36.85 -14.57 17.02
CA ALA A 241 37.54 -14.63 18.30
C ALA A 241 38.84 -15.44 18.19
N TYR A 242 38.81 -16.56 17.46
CA TYR A 242 39.97 -17.40 17.18
C TYR A 242 41.09 -16.62 16.47
N LEU A 243 40.75 -15.74 15.52
CA LEU A 243 41.73 -14.91 14.84
C LEU A 243 42.51 -13.98 15.79
N ARG A 244 41.88 -13.44 16.85
CA ARG A 244 42.59 -12.65 17.87
C ARG A 244 43.51 -13.51 18.74
N GLU A 245 43.09 -14.73 19.09
CA GLU A 245 43.94 -15.60 19.90
C GLU A 245 45.23 -15.95 19.13
N LEU A 246 45.15 -16.08 17.81
CA LEU A 246 46.33 -16.19 16.96
C LEU A 246 47.17 -14.90 16.93
N ASP A 247 46.56 -13.72 16.81
CA ASP A 247 47.29 -12.44 16.81
C ASP A 247 48.06 -12.21 18.14
N VAL A 248 47.43 -12.52 19.27
CA VAL A 248 48.06 -12.37 20.61
C VAL A 248 49.25 -13.32 20.79
N VAL A 249 49.20 -14.49 20.17
CA VAL A 249 50.30 -15.48 20.21
C VAL A 249 51.44 -15.10 19.26
N ILE A 250 51.14 -14.39 18.16
CA ILE A 250 52.16 -13.92 17.21
C ILE A 250 52.91 -12.67 17.73
N GLU A 251 52.29 -11.89 18.63
CA GLU A 251 52.91 -10.71 19.27
C GLU A 251 53.77 -11.03 20.53
N THR A 252 53.79 -12.29 21.00
CA THR A 252 54.64 -12.77 22.12
C THR A 252 55.86 -13.54 21.65
#